data_AF-A0A0N5AKQ1-F1
#
_entry.id   AF-A0A0N5AKQ1-F1
#
_cell.length_a   1.000
_cell.length_b   1.000
_cell.length_c   1.000
_cell.angle_alpha   90.00
_cell.angle_beta   90.00
_cell.angle_gamma   90.00
#
_symmetry.space_group_name_H-M   'P 1'
#
loop_
_entity.id
_entity.type
_entity.pdbx_description
1 polymer ?
#
loop_
_entity_poly.entity_id
_entity_poly.type
_entity_poly.pdbx_seq_one_letter_code
_entity_poly.pdbx_strand_id
1 'polypeptide(L)'
;MSIVWQVVSSVPYSNKPIVKDVIASLHSYFTSNMLIAFAIMISFKHFGGRPMECMLPVGFTGAWEEYAENFCWAQDTYFVPPEEFVESVSMEDRRERKISYYQWMPFFILFQAACFKAPTLIWKYFAGHSGMKVGEILRIASDPANSTPECRKSTVDALSVHLQGALRFHRRLKNRKLVPHKILRFLNIKYSSYYVASVYMLAKLAFMANVCFQIMLLSRYVLPEYKGDFGLYQWKKLVFGDKNTSSWHTTGVFPRATLCDFEVRDMGNVQNHTVQCVLVVNVLTEKIFVLCWTWYTVLTAITIFSIFQWLYFLYGNCSKEHFLLNHLEMSETPFNKHDDENQENVNRFIHKYLGTDGLFVLRMIAIHADVVFTTELILSLWKSYYAIEEQRKAMKRWTNVWPQHEKRLEEALLKEMEQVAEAADIASISSSRKGSQVSKAIPTAPLFSNESFKGDVVASAIRRASVGSPIKYRRNRSLENLETESKNFDESSEDEDDDKKTEKTNRSLSLAGYTILKK
;
A
#
# COMPACT_ATOMS: atom_id res chain seq x y z
N MET A 1 4.03 6.33 25.87
CA MET A 1 2.79 7.14 25.98
C MET A 1 2.52 8.00 24.74
N SER A 2 3.44 8.88 24.29
CA SER A 2 3.18 9.80 23.15
C SER A 2 2.87 9.10 21.82
N ILE A 3 3.57 8.01 21.47
CA ILE A 3 3.35 7.28 20.22
C ILE A 3 2.01 6.55 20.23
N VAL A 4 1.67 5.90 21.36
CA VAL A 4 0.38 5.22 21.52
C VAL A 4 -0.76 6.23 21.42
N TRP A 5 -0.62 7.41 22.03
CA TRP A 5 -1.64 8.44 21.95
C TRP A 5 -1.75 9.09 20.58
N GLN A 6 -0.64 9.28 19.85
CA GLN A 6 -0.64 9.68 18.44
C GLN A 6 -1.27 8.62 17.53
N VAL A 7 -1.00 7.34 17.76
CA VAL A 7 -1.60 6.24 16.98
C VAL A 7 -3.11 6.18 17.25
N VAL A 8 -3.55 6.26 18.50
CA VAL A 8 -4.97 6.22 18.87
C VAL A 8 -5.73 7.46 18.38
N SER A 9 -5.14 8.66 18.49
CA SER A 9 -5.75 9.91 17.98
C SER A 9 -5.69 10.04 16.45
N SER A 10 -4.76 9.36 15.78
CA SER A 10 -4.70 9.29 14.31
C SER A 10 -5.75 8.35 13.70
N VAL A 11 -6.42 7.53 14.50
CA VAL A 11 -7.56 6.73 14.05
C VAL A 11 -8.80 7.61 14.18
N PRO A 12 -9.32 8.21 13.10
CA PRO A 12 -10.58 8.92 13.20
C PRO A 12 -11.64 7.94 13.69
N TYR A 13 -12.23 8.24 14.83
CA TYR A 13 -13.46 7.64 15.35
C TYR A 13 -14.64 8.09 14.47
N SER A 14 -14.52 7.94 13.15
CA SER A 14 -15.62 8.11 12.23
C SER A 14 -16.41 6.80 12.25
N ASN A 15 -17.56 6.82 12.91
CA ASN A 15 -18.55 5.74 12.93
C ASN A 15 -19.14 5.42 11.54
N LYS A 16 -18.69 6.10 10.47
CA LYS A 16 -19.09 5.74 9.11
C LYS A 16 -18.20 4.60 8.61
N PRO A 17 -18.78 3.50 8.08
CA PRO A 17 -18.00 2.39 7.56
C PRO A 17 -17.17 2.87 6.38
N ILE A 18 -15.89 3.16 6.63
CA ILE A 18 -14.89 3.26 5.56
C ILE A 18 -14.94 1.91 4.85
N VAL A 19 -15.16 1.92 3.54
CA VAL A 19 -15.14 0.71 2.72
C VAL A 19 -13.78 0.03 2.94
N LYS A 20 -13.80 -1.12 3.60
CA LYS A 20 -12.61 -1.89 3.94
C LYS A 20 -12.50 -3.06 2.98
N ASP A 21 -11.26 -3.42 2.65
CA ASP A 21 -10.97 -4.73 2.09
C ASP A 21 -11.68 -5.80 2.92
N VAL A 22 -12.42 -6.68 2.25
CA VAL A 22 -13.20 -7.77 2.86
C VAL A 22 -12.33 -8.57 3.82
N ILE A 23 -11.07 -8.80 3.45
CA ILE A 23 -10.13 -9.58 4.26
C ILE A 23 -9.74 -8.82 5.51
N ALA A 24 -9.37 -7.54 5.38
CA ALA A 24 -9.10 -6.71 6.55
C ALA A 24 -10.31 -6.67 7.50
N SER A 25 -11.53 -6.70 6.98
CA SER A 25 -12.77 -6.82 7.77
C SER A 25 -12.89 -8.18 8.47
N LEU A 26 -12.63 -9.29 7.76
CA LEU A 26 -12.66 -10.63 8.34
C LEU A 26 -11.66 -10.78 9.50
N HIS A 27 -10.42 -10.34 9.34
CA HIS A 27 -9.43 -10.40 10.44
C HIS A 27 -9.79 -9.46 11.60
N SER A 28 -9.98 -8.17 11.29
CA SER A 28 -10.01 -7.16 12.35
C SER A 28 -11.39 -7.00 12.95
N TYR A 29 -12.46 -7.10 12.17
CA TYR A 29 -13.82 -6.93 12.66
C TYR A 29 -14.41 -8.26 13.09
N PHE A 30 -14.54 -9.22 12.18
CA PHE A 30 -15.23 -10.47 12.47
C PHE A 30 -14.47 -11.33 13.49
N THR A 31 -13.23 -11.71 13.21
CA THR A 31 -12.44 -12.60 14.09
C THR A 31 -12.21 -11.98 15.47
N SER A 32 -11.89 -10.68 15.53
CA SER A 32 -11.69 -10.01 16.83
C SER A 32 -12.97 -9.96 17.67
N ASN A 33 -14.13 -9.63 17.07
CA ASN A 33 -15.40 -9.63 17.81
C ASN A 33 -15.83 -11.05 18.21
N MET A 34 -15.59 -12.06 17.36
CA MET A 34 -15.83 -13.47 17.70
C MET A 34 -15.01 -13.90 18.93
N LEU A 35 -13.72 -13.56 18.96
CA LEU A 35 -12.85 -13.87 20.11
C LEU A 35 -13.27 -13.13 21.38
N ILE A 36 -13.67 -11.85 21.27
CA ILE A 36 -14.22 -11.10 22.41
C ILE A 36 -15.49 -11.78 22.94
N ALA A 37 -16.38 -12.24 22.07
CA ALA A 37 -17.58 -12.98 22.48
C ALA A 37 -17.23 -14.28 23.22
N PHE A 38 -16.24 -15.05 22.74
CA PHE A 38 -15.78 -16.25 23.44
C PHE A 38 -15.13 -15.94 24.79
N ALA A 39 -14.35 -14.85 24.88
CA ALA A 39 -13.77 -14.42 26.14
C ALA A 39 -14.86 -14.04 27.17
N ILE A 40 -15.91 -13.34 26.74
CA ILE A 40 -17.07 -13.02 27.60
C ILE A 40 -17.78 -14.30 28.04
N MET A 41 -18.03 -15.23 27.12
CA MET A 41 -18.71 -16.50 27.42
C MET A 41 -17.94 -17.34 28.44
N ILE A 42 -16.62 -17.47 28.30
CA ILE A 42 -15.78 -18.19 29.26
C ILE A 42 -15.76 -17.45 30.61
N SER A 43 -15.62 -16.12 30.58
CA SER A 43 -15.59 -15.31 31.81
C SER A 43 -16.89 -15.45 32.60
N PHE A 44 -18.04 -15.53 31.92
CA PHE A 44 -19.32 -15.78 32.58
C PHE A 44 -19.31 -17.11 33.35
N LYS A 45 -18.73 -18.18 32.77
CA LYS A 45 -18.63 -19.47 33.47
C LYS A 45 -17.58 -19.46 34.58
N HIS A 46 -16.51 -18.66 34.46
CA HIS A 46 -15.46 -18.54 35.48
C HIS A 46 -15.92 -17.77 36.72
N PHE A 47 -16.63 -16.65 36.55
CA PHE A 47 -16.98 -15.75 37.65
C PHE A 47 -18.45 -15.86 38.09
N GLY A 48 -19.34 -16.30 37.21
CA GLY A 48 -20.79 -16.35 37.45
C GLY A 48 -21.34 -17.71 37.86
N GLY A 49 -20.50 -18.74 37.98
CA GLY A 49 -20.91 -20.08 38.42
C GLY A 49 -19.77 -20.81 39.12
N ARG A 50 -20.01 -22.07 39.51
CA ARG A 50 -18.95 -22.97 40.01
C ARG A 50 -18.10 -23.44 38.82
N PRO A 51 -16.83 -22.99 38.69
CA PRO A 51 -15.99 -23.34 37.54
C PRO A 51 -15.50 -24.81 37.62
N MET A 52 -15.46 -25.35 38.83
CA MET A 52 -15.11 -26.73 39.14
C MET A 52 -15.93 -27.24 40.32
N GLU A 53 -16.14 -28.55 40.35
CA GLU A 53 -16.91 -29.25 41.39
C GLU A 53 -16.07 -30.42 41.90
N CYS A 54 -15.90 -30.55 43.22
CA CYS A 54 -15.00 -31.54 43.82
C CYS A 54 -15.75 -32.62 44.60
N MET A 55 -15.28 -33.86 44.50
CA MET A 55 -15.78 -34.98 45.29
C MET A 55 -15.03 -35.05 46.62
N LEU A 56 -15.69 -34.67 47.71
CA LEU A 56 -15.18 -34.81 49.08
C LEU A 56 -15.70 -36.09 49.73
N PRO A 57 -14.93 -36.71 50.65
CA PRO A 57 -15.37 -37.92 51.35
C PRO A 57 -16.50 -37.62 52.35
N VAL A 58 -17.27 -38.67 52.66
CA VAL A 58 -18.43 -38.62 53.58
C VAL A 58 -17.99 -38.20 54.98
N GLY A 59 -18.31 -36.97 55.38
CA GLY A 59 -17.92 -36.39 56.68
C GLY A 59 -17.57 -34.90 56.62
N PHE A 60 -17.20 -34.39 55.44
CA PHE A 60 -16.99 -32.95 55.25
C PHE A 60 -18.34 -32.22 55.11
N THR A 61 -18.47 -31.07 55.78
CA THR A 61 -19.66 -30.21 55.64
C THR A 61 -19.63 -29.45 54.31
N GLY A 62 -20.77 -28.93 53.83
CA GLY A 62 -20.80 -28.13 52.58
C GLY A 62 -19.86 -26.90 52.57
N ALA A 63 -19.52 -26.32 53.72
CA ALA A 63 -18.53 -25.24 53.78
C ALA A 63 -17.10 -25.70 53.41
N TRP A 64 -16.77 -26.96 53.69
CA TRP A 64 -15.48 -27.56 53.30
C TRP A 64 -15.45 -27.89 51.81
N GLU A 65 -16.59 -28.26 51.22
CA GLU A 65 -16.74 -28.45 49.77
C GLU A 65 -16.46 -27.12 49.05
N GLU A 66 -17.11 -26.04 49.46
CA GLU A 66 -16.87 -24.71 48.87
C GLU A 66 -15.43 -24.20 49.09
N TYR A 67 -14.83 -24.48 50.26
CA TYR A 67 -13.42 -24.16 50.50
C TYR A 67 -12.49 -24.96 49.57
N ALA A 68 -12.68 -26.28 49.46
CA ALA A 68 -11.88 -27.14 48.61
C ALA A 68 -12.03 -26.76 47.13
N GLU A 69 -13.25 -26.45 46.68
CA GLU A 69 -13.52 -25.96 45.33
C GLU A 69 -12.81 -24.63 45.03
N ASN A 70 -12.80 -23.68 45.96
CA ASN A 70 -12.11 -22.42 45.74
C ASN A 70 -10.58 -22.57 45.85
N PHE A 71 -10.10 -23.39 46.79
CA PHE A 71 -8.68 -23.66 46.99
C PHE A 71 -8.07 -24.36 45.77
N CYS A 72 -8.70 -25.43 45.31
CA CYS A 72 -8.25 -26.20 44.16
C CYS A 72 -8.45 -25.47 42.83
N TRP A 73 -9.34 -24.47 42.77
CA TRP A 73 -9.42 -23.58 41.60
C TRP A 73 -8.27 -22.57 41.57
N ALA A 74 -7.87 -22.07 42.73
CA ALA A 74 -6.78 -21.11 42.86
C ALA A 74 -5.39 -21.77 42.72
N GLN A 75 -5.25 -23.02 43.16
CA GLN A 75 -4.04 -23.83 43.01
C GLN A 75 -4.03 -24.63 41.70
N ASP A 76 -2.84 -25.01 41.25
CA ASP A 76 -2.69 -25.86 40.07
C ASP A 76 -3.18 -27.28 40.37
N THR A 77 -4.03 -27.83 39.50
CA THR A 77 -4.46 -29.23 39.54
C THR A 77 -3.58 -30.09 38.65
N TYR A 78 -3.61 -31.41 38.80
CA TYR A 78 -2.83 -32.31 37.94
C TYR A 78 -3.69 -33.44 37.37
N PHE A 79 -3.25 -34.02 36.26
CA PHE A 79 -3.95 -35.12 35.61
C PHE A 79 -3.19 -36.44 35.77
N VAL A 80 -3.91 -37.49 36.16
CA VAL A 80 -3.41 -38.87 36.20
C VAL A 80 -4.38 -39.73 35.41
N PRO A 81 -3.88 -40.58 34.47
CA PRO A 81 -4.71 -41.53 33.76
C PRO A 81 -5.43 -42.48 34.74
N PRO A 82 -6.67 -42.91 34.45
CA PRO A 82 -7.43 -43.76 35.35
C PRO A 82 -6.84 -45.16 35.56
N GLU A 83 -5.91 -45.60 34.69
CA GLU A 83 -5.21 -46.89 34.85
C GLU A 83 -4.09 -46.85 35.90
N GLU A 84 -3.63 -45.66 36.30
CA GLU A 84 -2.52 -45.46 37.23
C GLU A 84 -3.03 -45.05 38.63
N PHE A 85 -2.54 -45.70 39.68
CA PHE A 85 -2.90 -45.33 41.05
C PHE A 85 -2.19 -44.05 41.46
N VAL A 86 -2.90 -43.15 42.16
CA VAL A 86 -2.34 -41.86 42.61
C VAL A 86 -1.15 -42.07 43.55
N GLU A 87 -1.18 -43.11 44.37
CA GLU A 87 -0.12 -43.47 45.32
C GLU A 87 1.19 -43.91 44.65
N SER A 88 1.13 -44.46 43.43
CA SER A 88 2.34 -44.88 42.70
C SER A 88 3.06 -43.75 41.98
N VAL A 89 2.44 -42.57 41.87
CA VAL A 89 3.02 -41.41 41.18
C VAL A 89 3.86 -40.58 42.15
N SER A 90 5.14 -40.37 41.81
CA SER A 90 6.06 -39.56 42.62
C SER A 90 5.59 -38.11 42.72
N MET A 91 6.02 -37.41 43.77
CA MET A 91 5.65 -36.00 43.96
C MET A 91 6.26 -35.09 42.89
N GLU A 92 7.41 -35.47 42.32
CA GLU A 92 8.00 -34.82 41.16
C GLU A 92 7.11 -34.98 39.91
N ASP A 93 6.66 -36.19 39.60
CA ASP A 93 5.79 -36.45 38.44
C ASP A 93 4.45 -35.71 38.55
N ARG A 94 3.88 -35.61 39.76
CA ARG A 94 2.66 -34.82 39.99
C ARG A 94 2.86 -33.33 39.69
N ARG A 95 4.06 -32.78 39.95
CA ARG A 95 4.39 -31.38 39.66
C ARG A 95 4.55 -31.12 38.17
N GLU A 96 5.12 -32.07 37.43
CA GLU A 96 5.28 -31.96 35.98
C GLU A 96 3.93 -32.05 35.25
N ARG A 97 3.01 -32.90 35.75
CA ARG A 97 1.66 -33.08 35.19
C ARG A 97 0.65 -31.99 35.60
N LYS A 98 1.11 -30.85 36.15
CA LYS A 98 0.25 -29.74 36.57
C LYS A 98 -0.38 -29.00 35.40
N ILE A 99 -1.60 -28.57 35.59
CA ILE A 99 -2.45 -27.93 34.60
C ILE A 99 -2.99 -26.63 35.18
N SER A 100 -2.62 -25.51 34.54
CA SER A 100 -3.03 -24.16 34.96
C SER A 100 -3.53 -23.27 33.82
N TYR A 101 -3.50 -23.76 32.58
CA TYR A 101 -3.88 -22.96 31.40
C TYR A 101 -5.34 -22.49 31.40
N TYR A 102 -6.23 -23.20 32.11
CA TYR A 102 -7.65 -22.86 32.14
C TYR A 102 -7.89 -21.54 32.89
N GLN A 103 -7.10 -21.23 33.93
CA GLN A 103 -7.23 -19.98 34.69
C GLN A 103 -6.98 -18.74 33.81
N TRP A 104 -5.96 -18.82 32.94
CA TRP A 104 -5.51 -17.72 32.09
C TRP A 104 -6.26 -17.60 30.75
N MET A 105 -7.20 -18.50 30.51
CA MET A 105 -7.87 -18.65 29.21
C MET A 105 -8.58 -17.39 28.69
N PRO A 106 -9.38 -16.66 29.50
CA PRO A 106 -10.06 -15.47 29.01
C PRO A 106 -9.08 -14.37 28.59
N PHE A 107 -8.00 -14.19 29.36
CA PHE A 107 -6.96 -13.20 29.06
C PHE A 107 -6.19 -13.56 27.78
N PHE A 108 -5.91 -14.85 27.59
CA PHE A 108 -5.27 -15.35 26.37
C PHE A 108 -6.11 -15.03 25.13
N ILE A 109 -7.42 -15.32 25.14
CA ILE A 109 -8.31 -15.05 24.01
C ILE A 109 -8.45 -13.54 23.75
N LEU A 110 -8.51 -12.71 24.80
CA LEU A 110 -8.49 -11.24 24.65
C LEU A 110 -7.19 -10.74 24.02
N PHE A 111 -6.04 -11.31 24.41
CA PHE A 111 -4.76 -11.01 23.79
C PHE A 111 -4.75 -11.38 22.30
N GLN A 112 -5.27 -12.56 21.94
CA GLN A 112 -5.43 -12.94 20.54
C GLN A 112 -6.31 -11.93 19.78
N ALA A 113 -7.45 -11.54 20.36
CA ALA A 113 -8.36 -10.55 19.76
C ALA A 113 -7.68 -9.20 19.50
N ALA A 114 -6.82 -8.74 20.42
CA ALA A 114 -6.02 -7.52 20.26
C ALA A 114 -4.98 -7.66 19.13
N CYS A 115 -4.29 -8.80 19.04
CA CYS A 115 -3.33 -9.09 17.97
C CYS A 115 -4.00 -9.07 16.59
N PHE A 116 -5.21 -9.60 16.46
CA PHE A 116 -5.98 -9.53 15.21
C PHE A 116 -6.36 -8.11 14.77
N LYS A 117 -6.45 -7.15 15.70
CA LYS A 117 -6.66 -5.73 15.38
C LYS A 117 -5.37 -5.03 14.94
N ALA A 118 -4.20 -5.48 15.41
CA ALA A 118 -2.94 -4.77 15.26
C ALA A 118 -2.53 -4.47 13.79
N PRO A 119 -2.60 -5.43 12.83
CA PRO A 119 -2.23 -5.16 11.44
C PRO A 119 -3.09 -4.07 10.79
N THR A 120 -4.36 -3.92 11.20
CA THR A 120 -5.24 -2.86 10.68
C THR A 120 -4.86 -1.48 11.19
N LEU A 121 -4.41 -1.38 12.45
CA LEU A 121 -3.90 -0.13 13.00
C LEU A 121 -2.62 0.29 12.29
N ILE A 122 -1.73 -0.66 12.05
CA ILE A 122 -0.48 -0.45 11.31
C ILE A 122 -0.77 0.03 9.87
N TRP A 123 -1.69 -0.64 9.16
CA TRP A 123 -2.11 -0.23 7.82
C TRP A 123 -2.66 1.20 7.79
N LYS A 124 -3.59 1.53 8.69
CA LYS A 124 -4.18 2.88 8.76
C LYS A 124 -3.13 3.96 8.98
N TYR A 125 -2.18 3.69 9.85
CA TYR A 125 -1.08 4.61 10.14
C TYR A 125 -0.22 4.85 8.89
N PHE A 126 0.26 3.80 8.22
CA PHE A 126 1.11 3.95 7.04
C PHE A 126 0.35 4.51 5.82
N ALA A 127 -0.89 4.09 5.58
CA ALA A 127 -1.72 4.60 4.50
C ALA A 127 -2.02 6.10 4.66
N GLY A 128 -2.17 6.59 5.90
CA GLY A 128 -2.39 8.01 6.20
C GLY A 128 -1.23 8.91 5.77
N HIS A 129 -0.01 8.37 5.68
CA HIS A 129 1.19 9.11 5.26
C HIS A 129 1.43 9.14 3.75
N SER A 130 0.62 8.43 2.96
CA SER A 130 0.81 8.20 1.53
C SER A 130 0.48 9.41 0.64
N GLY A 131 -0.04 10.51 1.19
CA GLY A 131 -0.49 11.68 0.41
C GLY A 131 -1.80 11.43 -0.36
N MET A 132 -2.09 10.19 -0.73
CA MET A 132 -3.37 9.72 -1.28
C MET A 132 -4.21 9.05 -0.19
N LYS A 133 -5.28 9.72 0.25
CA LYS A 133 -6.26 9.15 1.20
C LYS A 133 -7.17 8.16 0.48
N VAL A 134 -6.69 6.95 0.19
CA VAL A 134 -7.43 5.90 -0.55
C VAL A 134 -8.80 5.61 0.08
N GLY A 135 -8.89 5.59 1.41
CA GLY A 135 -10.17 5.35 2.10
C GLY A 135 -11.23 6.43 1.82
N GLU A 136 -10.82 7.67 1.59
CA GLU A 136 -11.74 8.77 1.24
C GLU A 136 -12.15 8.71 -0.23
N ILE A 137 -11.19 8.42 -1.12
CA ILE A 137 -11.46 8.17 -2.55
C ILE A 137 -12.50 7.07 -2.71
N LEU A 138 -12.33 5.96 -1.98
CA LEU A 138 -13.23 4.82 -2.04
C LEU A 138 -14.61 5.14 -1.46
N ARG A 139 -14.67 5.94 -0.39
CA ARG A 139 -15.94 6.41 0.18
C ARG A 139 -16.74 7.24 -0.82
N ILE A 140 -16.08 8.14 -1.54
CA ILE A 140 -16.73 9.00 -2.55
C ILE A 140 -17.17 8.16 -3.76
N ALA A 141 -16.35 7.18 -4.18
CA ALA A 141 -16.68 6.31 -5.29
C ALA A 141 -17.86 5.35 -4.99
N SER A 142 -17.96 4.84 -3.77
CA SER A 142 -19.02 3.92 -3.33
C SER A 142 -20.26 4.62 -2.75
N ASP A 143 -20.41 5.94 -2.94
CA ASP A 143 -21.58 6.67 -2.44
C ASP A 143 -22.85 6.26 -3.21
N PRO A 144 -23.95 5.85 -2.53
CA PRO A 144 -25.21 5.52 -3.21
C PRO A 144 -25.80 6.68 -4.04
N ALA A 145 -25.40 7.93 -3.80
CA ALA A 145 -25.81 9.06 -4.64
C ALA A 145 -25.34 8.92 -6.11
N ASN A 146 -24.28 8.13 -6.35
CA ASN A 146 -23.72 7.87 -7.68
C ASN A 146 -24.63 7.02 -8.58
N SER A 147 -25.76 6.50 -8.07
CA SER A 147 -26.77 5.85 -8.91
C SER A 147 -27.45 6.84 -9.86
N THR A 148 -27.49 8.13 -9.51
CA THR A 148 -28.03 9.17 -10.41
C THR A 148 -26.96 9.63 -11.41
N PRO A 149 -27.25 9.71 -12.72
CA PRO A 149 -26.24 9.97 -13.74
C PRO A 149 -25.62 11.38 -13.63
N GLU A 150 -26.39 12.36 -13.18
CA GLU A 150 -25.94 13.75 -13.00
C GLU A 150 -24.95 13.89 -11.83
N CYS A 151 -25.30 13.34 -10.66
CA CYS A 151 -24.38 13.31 -9.53
C CYS A 151 -23.14 12.49 -9.85
N ARG A 152 -23.31 11.34 -10.53
CA ARG A 152 -22.22 10.48 -10.95
C ARG A 152 -21.17 11.23 -11.77
N LYS A 153 -21.60 11.95 -12.81
CA LYS A 153 -20.69 12.74 -13.66
C LYS A 153 -19.92 13.79 -12.86
N SER A 154 -20.60 14.55 -12.00
CA SER A 154 -19.94 15.54 -11.14
C SER A 154 -18.94 14.90 -10.16
N THR A 155 -19.27 13.74 -9.60
CA THR A 155 -18.37 12.99 -8.71
C THR A 155 -17.16 12.45 -9.46
N VAL A 156 -17.35 11.90 -10.67
CA VAL A 156 -16.28 11.42 -11.54
C VAL A 156 -15.34 12.56 -11.89
N ASP A 157 -15.87 13.74 -12.25
CA ASP A 157 -15.05 14.92 -12.55
C ASP A 157 -14.23 15.37 -11.34
N ALA A 158 -14.87 15.49 -10.16
CA ALA A 158 -14.16 15.85 -8.93
C ALA A 158 -13.06 14.84 -8.56
N LEU A 159 -13.35 13.54 -8.69
CA LEU A 159 -12.41 12.46 -8.40
C LEU A 159 -11.26 12.43 -9.42
N SER A 160 -11.55 12.69 -10.69
CA SER A 160 -10.55 12.76 -11.75
C SER A 160 -9.54 13.88 -11.47
N VAL A 161 -10.01 15.07 -11.07
CA VAL A 161 -9.15 16.21 -10.71
C VAL A 161 -8.27 15.88 -9.51
N HIS A 162 -8.85 15.27 -8.46
CA HIS A 162 -8.11 14.87 -7.28
C HIS A 162 -7.03 13.82 -7.61
N LEU A 163 -7.38 12.78 -8.38
CA LEU A 163 -6.45 11.72 -8.77
C LEU A 163 -5.35 12.24 -9.70
N GLN A 164 -5.67 13.10 -10.66
CA GLN A 164 -4.68 13.79 -11.50
C GLN A 164 -3.72 14.65 -10.68
N GLY A 165 -4.22 15.34 -9.66
CA GLY A 165 -3.38 16.10 -8.72
C GLY A 165 -2.40 15.19 -7.97
N ALA A 166 -2.89 14.06 -7.47
CA ALA A 166 -2.09 13.07 -6.77
C ALA A 166 -1.03 12.40 -7.67
N LEU A 167 -1.41 11.98 -8.87
CA LEU A 167 -0.48 11.38 -9.85
C LEU A 167 0.61 12.38 -10.28
N ARG A 168 0.24 13.66 -10.51
CA ARG A 168 1.22 14.72 -10.79
C ARG A 168 2.16 14.96 -9.61
N PHE A 169 1.66 14.91 -8.38
CA PHE A 169 2.49 15.02 -7.19
C PHE A 169 3.52 13.89 -7.08
N HIS A 170 3.09 12.63 -7.26
CA HIS A 170 4.00 11.47 -7.27
C HIS A 170 5.04 11.57 -8.39
N ARG A 171 4.65 12.05 -9.58
CA ARG A 171 5.60 12.26 -10.68
C ARG A 171 6.63 13.34 -10.37
N ARG A 172 6.22 14.47 -9.77
CA ARG A 172 7.16 15.52 -9.33
C ARG A 172 8.14 14.99 -8.28
N LEU A 173 7.68 14.12 -7.38
CA LEU A 173 8.56 13.46 -6.41
C LEU A 173 9.60 12.56 -7.10
N LYS A 174 9.19 11.76 -8.09
CA LYS A 174 10.10 10.92 -8.90
C LYS A 174 11.18 11.79 -9.57
N ASN A 175 10.78 12.89 -10.20
CA ASN A 175 11.70 13.76 -10.94
C ASN A 175 12.69 14.50 -10.03
N ARG A 176 12.35 14.76 -8.77
CA ARG A 176 13.25 15.44 -7.82
C ARG A 176 14.32 14.52 -7.21
N LYS A 177 14.37 13.22 -7.54
CA LYS A 177 15.31 12.20 -7.01
C LYS A 177 15.59 12.39 -5.51
N LEU A 178 14.53 12.56 -4.70
CA LEU A 178 14.65 12.85 -3.27
C LEU A 178 15.18 11.62 -2.51
N VAL A 179 16.41 11.68 -2.03
CA VAL A 179 17.02 10.65 -1.16
C VAL A 179 17.32 11.26 0.22
N PRO A 180 16.31 11.44 1.08
CA PRO A 180 16.50 12.10 2.38
C PRO A 180 17.37 11.30 3.35
N HIS A 181 17.35 9.96 3.29
CA HIS A 181 18.20 9.11 4.14
C HIS A 181 19.20 8.29 3.31
N LYS A 182 20.50 8.51 3.54
CA LYS A 182 21.59 7.73 2.90
C LYS A 182 21.85 6.37 3.56
N ILE A 183 21.50 6.19 4.83
CA ILE A 183 21.78 4.97 5.62
C ILE A 183 20.59 3.99 5.64
N LEU A 184 19.38 4.47 5.87
CA LEU A 184 18.16 3.65 5.91
C LEU A 184 17.37 3.80 4.61
N ARG A 185 17.85 3.16 3.53
CA ARG A 185 17.27 3.28 2.18
C ARG A 185 15.80 2.86 2.10
N PHE A 186 15.33 1.97 2.99
CA PHE A 186 13.93 1.55 3.04
C PHE A 186 12.97 2.66 3.53
N LEU A 187 13.44 3.64 4.31
CA LEU A 187 12.59 4.78 4.72
C LEU A 187 12.28 5.73 3.55
N ASN A 188 13.04 5.65 2.46
CA ASN A 188 12.79 6.42 1.23
C ASN A 188 11.66 5.84 0.37
N ILE A 189 11.12 4.65 0.72
CA ILE A 189 10.00 4.00 0.00
C ILE A 189 8.76 4.90 -0.06
N LYS A 190 8.58 5.80 0.92
CA LYS A 190 7.48 6.78 0.98
C LYS A 190 7.38 7.70 -0.25
N TYR A 191 8.50 7.95 -0.93
CA TYR A 191 8.56 8.86 -2.08
C TYR A 191 8.49 8.14 -3.43
N SER A 192 8.24 6.83 -3.41
CA SER A 192 8.18 6.01 -4.63
C SER A 192 6.77 5.95 -5.23
N SER A 193 6.71 5.77 -6.55
CA SER A 193 5.46 5.66 -7.34
C SER A 193 4.69 4.33 -7.12
N TYR A 194 5.20 3.44 -6.28
CA TYR A 194 4.59 2.15 -5.91
C TYR A 194 4.28 2.06 -4.39
N TYR A 195 4.40 3.17 -3.66
CA TYR A 195 4.32 3.18 -2.20
C TYR A 195 2.97 2.68 -1.70
N VAL A 196 1.86 3.22 -2.23
CA VAL A 196 0.51 2.86 -1.78
C VAL A 196 0.28 1.36 -1.96
N ALA A 197 0.61 0.84 -3.15
CA ALA A 197 0.44 -0.56 -3.50
C ALA A 197 1.32 -1.47 -2.63
N SER A 198 2.59 -1.09 -2.38
CA SER A 198 3.49 -1.86 -1.53
C SER A 198 3.09 -1.88 -0.06
N VAL A 199 2.62 -0.76 0.49
CA VAL A 199 2.11 -0.75 1.87
C VAL A 199 0.87 -1.64 1.99
N TYR A 200 0.03 -1.70 0.96
CA TYR A 200 -1.15 -2.58 0.95
C TYR A 200 -0.76 -4.06 0.91
N MET A 201 0.21 -4.42 0.06
CA MET A 201 0.75 -5.77 0.02
C MET A 201 1.43 -6.15 1.34
N LEU A 202 2.19 -5.23 1.94
CA LEU A 202 2.79 -5.43 3.26
C LEU A 202 1.72 -5.64 4.34
N ALA A 203 0.60 -4.92 4.29
CA ALA A 203 -0.51 -5.12 5.20
C ALA A 203 -1.13 -6.52 5.05
N LYS A 204 -1.31 -7.01 3.82
CA LYS A 204 -1.77 -8.40 3.59
C LYS A 204 -0.79 -9.44 4.12
N LEU A 205 0.51 -9.24 3.92
CA LEU A 205 1.54 -10.10 4.50
C LEU A 205 1.53 -10.04 6.03
N ALA A 206 1.28 -8.88 6.63
CA ALA A 206 1.13 -8.75 8.09
C ALA A 206 -0.12 -9.48 8.61
N PHE A 207 -1.24 -9.46 7.88
CA PHE A 207 -2.42 -10.27 8.22
C PHE A 207 -2.13 -11.77 8.15
N MET A 208 -1.41 -12.22 7.12
CA MET A 208 -0.95 -13.59 6.96
C MET A 208 -0.06 -14.01 8.13
N ALA A 209 1.00 -13.24 8.37
CA ALA A 209 1.95 -13.49 9.45
C ALA A 209 1.26 -13.53 10.81
N ASN A 210 0.29 -12.63 11.06
CA ASN A 210 -0.50 -12.66 12.28
C ASN A 210 -1.31 -13.96 12.41
N VAL A 211 -2.02 -14.42 11.37
CA VAL A 211 -2.78 -15.67 11.49
C VAL A 211 -1.88 -16.88 11.69
N CYS A 212 -0.76 -16.98 10.97
CA CYS A 212 0.22 -18.04 11.19
C CYS A 212 0.75 -18.01 12.63
N PHE A 213 1.09 -16.82 13.14
CA PHE A 213 1.52 -16.62 14.52
C PHE A 213 0.42 -17.04 15.51
N GLN A 214 -0.85 -16.70 15.28
CA GLN A 214 -1.96 -17.08 16.14
C GLN A 214 -2.22 -18.59 16.14
N ILE A 215 -2.10 -19.26 14.99
CA ILE A 215 -2.20 -20.74 14.91
C ILE A 215 -1.06 -21.39 15.70
N MET A 216 0.17 -20.90 15.53
CA MET A 216 1.33 -21.38 16.30
C MET A 216 1.15 -21.15 17.80
N LEU A 217 0.69 -19.97 18.18
CA LEU A 217 0.42 -19.60 19.57
C LEU A 217 -0.67 -20.48 20.18
N LEU A 218 -1.76 -20.74 19.45
CA LEU A 218 -2.84 -21.64 19.85
C LEU A 218 -2.31 -23.07 20.09
N SER A 219 -1.49 -23.57 19.18
CA SER A 219 -0.86 -24.90 19.29
C SER A 219 0.04 -25.01 20.53
N ARG A 220 0.91 -24.01 20.73
CA ARG A 220 1.87 -23.98 21.85
C ARG A 220 1.21 -23.80 23.21
N TYR A 221 0.08 -23.10 23.27
CA TYR A 221 -0.68 -22.84 24.49
C TYR A 221 -1.44 -24.06 24.99
N VAL A 222 -2.02 -24.86 24.08
CA VAL A 222 -2.82 -26.05 24.44
C VAL A 222 -1.95 -27.24 24.85
N LEU A 223 -0.81 -27.44 24.16
CA LEU A 223 0.06 -28.61 24.38
C LEU A 223 1.54 -28.20 24.30
N PRO A 224 2.22 -28.05 25.44
CA PRO A 224 3.67 -27.87 25.47
C PRO A 224 4.45 -29.11 25.00
N GLU A 225 3.91 -30.30 25.26
CA GLU A 225 4.64 -31.57 25.13
C GLU A 225 4.29 -32.36 23.86
N TYR A 226 3.12 -32.10 23.26
CA TYR A 226 2.69 -32.80 22.04
C TYR A 226 3.22 -32.09 20.79
N LYS A 227 4.29 -32.64 20.19
CA LYS A 227 4.92 -32.11 18.96
C LYS A 227 4.13 -32.39 17.67
N GLY A 228 2.97 -33.04 17.74
CA GLY A 228 2.14 -33.40 16.57
C GLY A 228 1.11 -32.34 16.17
N ASP A 229 0.56 -32.45 14.95
CA ASP A 229 -0.51 -31.58 14.42
C ASP A 229 -1.84 -31.78 15.17
N PHE A 230 -1.94 -31.18 16.36
CA PHE A 230 -3.12 -31.23 17.24
C PHE A 230 -4.42 -30.89 16.50
N GLY A 231 -4.39 -29.88 15.64
CA GLY A 231 -5.57 -29.35 14.97
C GLY A 231 -6.21 -30.31 13.96
N LEU A 232 -5.40 -30.92 13.08
CA LEU A 232 -5.89 -31.88 12.08
C LEU A 232 -6.38 -33.17 12.74
N TYR A 233 -5.68 -33.64 13.77
CA TYR A 233 -6.08 -34.81 14.54
C TYR A 233 -7.44 -34.61 15.24
N GLN A 234 -7.61 -33.48 15.93
CA GLN A 234 -8.86 -33.16 16.64
C GLN A 234 -10.02 -32.89 15.67
N TRP A 235 -9.75 -32.31 14.50
CA TRP A 235 -10.75 -32.16 13.43
C TRP A 235 -11.23 -33.49 12.88
N LYS A 236 -10.29 -34.40 12.58
CA LYS A 236 -10.60 -35.74 12.09
C LYS A 236 -11.48 -36.50 13.09
N LYS A 237 -11.18 -36.37 14.39
CA LYS A 237 -11.96 -36.95 15.49
C LYS A 237 -13.41 -36.45 15.52
N LEU A 238 -13.65 -35.16 15.25
CA LEU A 238 -14.99 -34.57 15.26
C LEU A 238 -15.81 -34.87 14.00
N VAL A 239 -15.16 -34.88 12.82
CA VAL A 239 -15.86 -35.05 11.53
C VAL A 239 -16.12 -36.51 11.19
N PHE A 240 -15.14 -37.39 11.41
CA PHE A 240 -15.22 -38.78 10.98
C PHE A 240 -15.66 -39.74 12.09
N GLY A 241 -15.78 -39.25 13.33
CA GLY A 241 -16.24 -40.03 14.48
C GLY A 241 -15.37 -41.27 14.70
N ASP A 242 -14.28 -41.14 15.45
CA ASP A 242 -13.36 -42.27 15.63
C ASP A 242 -13.86 -43.28 16.67
N LYS A 243 -14.03 -44.54 16.25
CA LYS A 243 -14.52 -45.67 17.07
C LYS A 243 -13.41 -46.32 17.93
N ASN A 244 -12.13 -46.04 17.67
CA ASN A 244 -10.97 -46.56 18.43
C ASN A 244 -10.36 -45.49 19.35
N THR A 245 -11.20 -44.82 20.15
CA THR A 245 -10.88 -43.55 20.80
C THR A 245 -9.78 -43.66 21.85
N SER A 246 -8.60 -43.05 21.60
CA SER A 246 -7.76 -42.54 22.69
C SER A 246 -8.51 -41.34 23.31
N SER A 247 -9.17 -41.57 24.44
CA SER A 247 -9.94 -40.54 25.13
C SER A 247 -9.01 -39.52 25.80
N TRP A 248 -9.57 -38.45 26.36
CA TRP A 248 -8.80 -37.56 27.26
C TRP A 248 -8.18 -38.36 28.42
N HIS A 249 -8.76 -39.51 28.78
CA HIS A 249 -8.22 -40.49 29.73
C HIS A 249 -6.80 -40.99 29.39
N THR A 250 -6.47 -41.18 28.10
CA THR A 250 -5.17 -41.73 27.68
C THR A 250 -4.21 -40.65 27.19
N THR A 251 -4.74 -39.55 26.67
CA THR A 251 -3.94 -38.48 26.04
C THR A 251 -3.61 -37.34 26.99
N GLY A 252 -4.37 -37.17 28.07
CA GLY A 252 -4.22 -36.04 29.00
C GLY A 252 -4.52 -34.67 28.37
N VAL A 253 -4.99 -34.63 27.12
CA VAL A 253 -5.33 -33.40 26.42
C VAL A 253 -6.76 -33.00 26.77
N PHE A 254 -6.94 -31.79 27.31
CA PHE A 254 -8.22 -31.29 27.83
C PHE A 254 -8.92 -32.27 28.79
N PRO A 255 -8.32 -32.57 29.97
CA PRO A 255 -8.95 -33.48 30.93
C PRO A 255 -10.21 -32.86 31.52
N ARG A 256 -11.23 -33.69 31.73
CA ARG A 256 -12.50 -33.28 32.33
C ARG A 256 -12.54 -33.53 33.84
N ALA A 257 -11.67 -34.40 34.33
CA ALA A 257 -11.45 -34.64 35.73
C ALA A 257 -9.96 -34.47 36.03
N THR A 258 -9.64 -33.77 37.11
CA THR A 258 -8.28 -33.54 37.61
C THR A 258 -8.22 -33.84 39.10
N LEU A 259 -7.03 -34.12 39.59
CA LEU A 259 -6.76 -34.33 41.01
C LEU A 259 -6.18 -33.05 41.61
N CYS A 260 -6.52 -32.80 42.86
CA CYS A 260 -6.00 -31.69 43.64
C CYS A 260 -5.60 -32.17 45.03
N ASP A 261 -4.43 -31.76 45.47
CA ASP A 261 -3.92 -31.99 46.81
C ASP A 261 -4.14 -30.71 47.63
N PHE A 262 -4.99 -30.78 48.67
CA PHE A 262 -5.18 -29.66 49.60
C PHE A 262 -4.72 -30.03 51.00
N GLU A 263 -4.03 -29.09 51.65
CA GLU A 263 -3.45 -29.28 52.98
C GLU A 263 -4.35 -28.62 54.03
N VAL A 264 -4.79 -29.41 55.01
CA VAL A 264 -5.49 -28.92 56.19
C VAL A 264 -4.52 -28.89 57.35
N ARG A 265 -4.40 -27.73 57.99
CA ARG A 265 -3.57 -27.54 59.17
C ARG A 265 -4.44 -27.66 60.41
N ASP A 266 -4.26 -28.76 61.13
CA ASP A 266 -4.81 -28.94 62.47
C ASP A 266 -3.71 -28.71 63.52
N MET A 267 -4.07 -28.43 64.78
CA MET A 267 -3.12 -28.03 65.82
C MET A 267 -2.05 -29.12 66.07
N GLY A 268 -0.89 -29.00 65.40
CA GLY A 268 0.25 -29.90 65.53
C GLY A 268 0.44 -30.92 64.40
N ASN A 269 -0.43 -30.97 63.38
CA ASN A 269 -0.30 -31.91 62.26
C ASN A 269 -0.81 -31.32 60.93
N VAL A 270 -0.08 -31.55 59.83
CA VAL A 270 -0.50 -31.17 58.48
C VAL A 270 -1.06 -32.42 57.81
N GLN A 271 -2.34 -32.38 57.45
CA GLN A 271 -3.04 -33.47 56.77
C GLN A 271 -3.22 -33.10 55.30
N ASN A 272 -2.71 -33.95 54.41
CA ASN A 272 -2.83 -33.76 52.96
C ASN A 272 -3.96 -34.65 52.44
N HIS A 273 -4.98 -34.02 51.85
CA HIS A 273 -6.11 -34.71 51.25
C HIS A 273 -6.07 -34.57 49.73
N THR A 274 -6.19 -35.68 49.02
CA THR A 274 -6.30 -35.71 47.56
C THR A 274 -7.76 -35.85 47.16
N VAL A 275 -8.30 -34.89 46.43
CA VAL A 275 -9.70 -34.91 45.94
C VAL A 275 -9.75 -34.90 44.42
N GLN A 276 -10.77 -35.54 43.88
CA GLN A 276 -11.07 -35.54 42.46
C GLN A 276 -12.05 -34.41 42.14
N CYS A 277 -11.68 -33.53 41.21
CA CYS A 277 -12.49 -32.39 40.79
C CYS A 277 -12.83 -32.48 39.30
N VAL A 278 -14.07 -32.15 38.97
CA VAL A 278 -14.57 -32.07 37.59
C VAL A 278 -14.41 -30.65 37.08
N LEU A 279 -13.69 -30.50 35.98
CA LEU A 279 -13.34 -29.21 35.39
C LEU A 279 -14.34 -28.84 34.29
N VAL A 280 -15.49 -28.30 34.69
CA VAL A 280 -16.62 -27.99 33.79
C VAL A 280 -16.22 -26.97 32.72
N VAL A 281 -15.38 -26.00 33.05
CA VAL A 281 -14.86 -25.00 32.10
C VAL A 281 -14.18 -25.65 30.90
N ASN A 282 -13.50 -26.78 31.11
CA ASN A 282 -12.63 -27.35 30.09
C ASN A 282 -13.40 -28.00 28.93
N VAL A 283 -14.66 -28.36 29.14
CA VAL A 283 -15.53 -28.86 28.06
C VAL A 283 -15.86 -27.76 27.06
N LEU A 284 -15.98 -26.51 27.52
CA LEU A 284 -16.27 -25.35 26.68
C LEU A 284 -15.01 -24.91 25.93
N THR A 285 -13.86 -24.87 26.62
CA THR A 285 -12.57 -24.51 26.00
C THR A 285 -12.23 -25.47 24.87
N GLU A 286 -12.41 -26.79 25.06
CA GLU A 286 -12.19 -27.80 24.01
C GLU A 286 -12.91 -27.42 22.70
N LYS A 287 -14.17 -26.98 22.78
CA LYS A 287 -14.98 -26.63 21.59
C LYS A 287 -14.59 -25.29 20.99
N ILE A 288 -14.31 -24.29 21.82
CA ILE A 288 -13.86 -22.97 21.35
C ILE A 288 -12.53 -23.08 20.60
N PHE A 289 -11.57 -23.87 21.10
CA PHE A 289 -10.27 -24.04 20.48
C PHE A 289 -10.35 -24.75 19.13
N VAL A 290 -11.18 -25.79 19.03
CA VAL A 290 -11.45 -26.44 17.75
C VAL A 290 -12.03 -25.45 16.74
N LEU A 291 -13.06 -24.68 17.13
CA LEU A 291 -13.71 -23.71 16.25
C LEU A 291 -12.74 -22.61 15.83
N CYS A 292 -11.93 -22.09 16.75
CA CYS A 292 -10.89 -21.09 16.44
C CYS A 292 -9.85 -21.65 15.47
N TRP A 293 -9.38 -22.89 15.66
CA TRP A 293 -8.41 -23.52 14.77
C TRP A 293 -8.97 -23.70 13.35
N THR A 294 -10.22 -24.16 13.22
CA THR A 294 -10.90 -24.23 11.91
C THR A 294 -10.93 -22.87 11.25
N TRP A 295 -11.40 -21.89 12.00
CA TRP A 295 -11.63 -20.55 11.49
C TRP A 295 -10.31 -19.93 11.03
N TYR A 296 -9.24 -20.08 11.80
CA TYR A 296 -7.91 -19.59 11.42
C TYR A 296 -7.35 -20.29 10.18
N THR A 297 -7.64 -21.60 10.01
CA THR A 297 -7.24 -22.34 8.80
C THR A 297 -7.98 -21.83 7.57
N VAL A 298 -9.30 -21.63 7.66
CA VAL A 298 -10.11 -21.02 6.58
C VAL A 298 -9.64 -19.60 6.28
N LEU A 299 -9.37 -18.81 7.31
CA LEU A 299 -8.87 -17.44 7.18
C LEU A 299 -7.49 -17.40 6.50
N THR A 300 -6.62 -18.36 6.79
CA THR A 300 -5.34 -18.54 6.10
C THR A 300 -5.56 -18.84 4.61
N ALA A 301 -6.45 -19.77 4.26
CA ALA A 301 -6.72 -20.09 2.86
C ALA A 301 -7.25 -18.88 2.06
N ILE A 302 -8.22 -18.15 2.60
CA ILE A 302 -8.82 -16.96 1.96
C ILE A 302 -7.76 -15.86 1.78
N THR A 303 -6.89 -15.67 2.76
CA THR A 303 -5.83 -14.65 2.70
C THR A 303 -4.73 -14.99 1.71
N ILE A 304 -4.33 -16.27 1.64
CA ILE A 304 -3.38 -16.77 0.65
C ILE A 304 -3.93 -16.49 -0.75
N PHE A 305 -5.16 -16.90 -1.02
CA PHE A 305 -5.81 -16.69 -2.32
C PHE A 305 -5.81 -15.21 -2.71
N SER A 306 -6.15 -14.32 -1.78
CA SER A 306 -6.16 -12.89 -2.06
C SER A 306 -4.79 -12.29 -2.30
N ILE A 307 -3.76 -12.72 -1.55
CA ILE A 307 -2.39 -12.27 -1.79
C ILE A 307 -1.98 -12.64 -3.22
N PHE A 308 -2.24 -13.87 -3.65
CA PHE A 308 -1.95 -14.30 -5.02
C PHE A 308 -2.75 -13.54 -6.07
N GLN A 309 -4.05 -13.32 -5.83
CA GLN A 309 -4.90 -12.54 -6.73
C GLN A 309 -4.36 -11.10 -6.91
N TRP A 310 -4.00 -10.42 -5.81
CA TRP A 310 -3.44 -9.07 -5.87
C TRP A 310 -2.03 -9.04 -6.45
N LEU A 311 -1.22 -10.07 -6.20
CA LEU A 311 0.08 -10.23 -6.84
C LEU A 311 -0.07 -10.31 -8.37
N TYR A 312 -1.01 -11.13 -8.85
CA TYR A 312 -1.32 -11.22 -10.28
C TYR A 312 -1.83 -9.89 -10.86
N PHE A 313 -2.73 -9.20 -10.15
CA PHE A 313 -3.30 -7.92 -10.60
C PHE A 313 -2.30 -6.77 -10.66
N LEU A 314 -1.34 -6.71 -9.73
CA LEU A 314 -0.37 -5.61 -9.62
C LEU A 314 0.93 -5.86 -10.38
N TYR A 315 1.34 -7.11 -10.57
CA TYR A 315 2.60 -7.44 -11.23
C TYR A 315 2.41 -8.03 -12.64
N GLY A 316 1.29 -8.69 -12.92
CA GLY A 316 1.03 -9.28 -14.24
C GLY A 316 0.67 -8.22 -15.29
N ASN A 317 1.60 -7.91 -16.21
CA ASN A 317 1.39 -6.87 -17.22
C ASN A 317 0.17 -7.15 -18.11
N CYS A 318 -0.04 -8.41 -18.53
CA CYS A 318 -1.24 -8.80 -19.29
C CYS A 318 -2.53 -8.50 -18.53
N SER A 319 -2.55 -8.68 -17.20
CA SER A 319 -3.73 -8.36 -16.39
C SER A 319 -4.01 -6.86 -16.34
N LYS A 320 -2.96 -6.03 -16.25
CA LYS A 320 -3.09 -4.56 -16.22
C LYS A 320 -3.65 -4.04 -17.54
N GLU A 321 -3.09 -4.52 -18.64
CA GLU A 321 -3.46 -4.15 -19.98
C GLU A 321 -4.89 -4.61 -20.28
N HIS A 322 -5.20 -5.89 -20.05
CA HIS A 322 -6.54 -6.43 -20.26
C HIS A 322 -7.61 -5.70 -19.42
N PHE A 323 -7.29 -5.34 -18.18
CA PHE A 323 -8.19 -4.57 -17.33
C PHE A 323 -8.54 -3.22 -17.96
N LEU A 324 -7.56 -2.44 -18.41
CA LEU A 324 -7.82 -1.13 -19.02
C LEU A 324 -8.44 -1.23 -20.41
N LEU A 325 -7.97 -2.15 -21.26
CA LEU A 325 -8.51 -2.36 -22.60
C LEU A 325 -10.01 -2.68 -22.54
N ASN A 326 -10.43 -3.60 -21.65
CA ASN A 326 -11.84 -3.94 -21.51
C ASN A 326 -12.68 -2.74 -21.04
N HIS A 327 -12.17 -1.90 -20.14
CA HIS A 327 -12.92 -0.73 -19.65
C HIS A 327 -12.97 0.40 -20.69
N LEU A 328 -11.95 0.53 -21.54
CA LEU A 328 -11.92 1.49 -22.64
C LEU A 328 -12.80 1.04 -23.82
N GLU A 329 -12.85 -0.27 -24.11
CA GLU A 329 -13.76 -0.86 -25.11
C GLU A 329 -15.23 -0.66 -24.73
N MET A 330 -15.56 -0.78 -23.44
CA MET A 330 -16.91 -0.54 -22.92
C MET A 330 -17.27 0.96 -22.81
N SER A 331 -16.36 1.86 -23.16
CA SER A 331 -16.56 3.31 -23.02
C SER A 331 -17.22 3.92 -24.26
N GLU A 332 -17.72 5.15 -24.15
CA GLU A 332 -18.46 5.84 -25.23
C GLU A 332 -17.61 6.12 -26.49
N THR A 333 -16.27 6.08 -26.39
CA THR A 333 -15.39 6.29 -27.54
C THR A 333 -15.14 4.97 -28.29
N PRO A 334 -15.27 4.93 -29.63
CA PRO A 334 -14.98 3.72 -30.40
C PRO A 334 -13.49 3.38 -30.25
N PHE A 335 -13.18 2.39 -29.42
CA PHE A 335 -11.82 1.95 -29.14
C PHE A 335 -11.68 0.50 -29.58
N ASN A 336 -10.85 0.25 -30.59
CA ASN A 336 -10.60 -1.09 -31.08
C ASN A 336 -9.45 -1.73 -30.30
N LYS A 337 -9.77 -2.82 -29.59
CA LYS A 337 -8.85 -3.56 -28.72
C LYS A 337 -7.76 -4.32 -29.48
N HIS A 338 -8.02 -4.64 -30.75
CA HIS A 338 -7.14 -5.48 -31.58
C HIS A 338 -6.08 -4.69 -32.34
N ASP A 339 -6.06 -3.36 -32.25
CA ASP A 339 -5.05 -2.54 -32.89
C ASP A 339 -3.78 -2.48 -32.03
N ASP A 340 -2.64 -2.86 -32.61
CA ASP A 340 -1.34 -2.89 -31.92
C ASP A 340 -0.89 -1.49 -31.43
N GLU A 341 -1.22 -0.42 -32.16
CA GLU A 341 -0.90 0.97 -31.77
C GLU A 341 -1.66 1.38 -30.50
N ASN A 342 -2.91 0.96 -30.38
CA ASN A 342 -3.74 1.24 -29.21
C ASN A 342 -3.23 0.51 -27.97
N GLN A 343 -2.77 -0.74 -28.13
CA GLN A 343 -2.13 -1.50 -27.06
C GLN A 343 -0.84 -0.83 -26.57
N GLU A 344 0.00 -0.33 -27.48
CA GLU A 344 1.21 0.40 -27.10
C GLU A 344 0.89 1.69 -26.35
N ASN A 345 -0.11 2.46 -26.81
CA ASN A 345 -0.57 3.68 -26.15
C ASN A 345 -1.13 3.40 -24.75
N VAL A 346 -1.88 2.32 -24.57
CA VAL A 346 -2.38 1.88 -23.26
C VAL A 346 -1.24 1.46 -22.34
N ASN A 347 -0.26 0.73 -22.85
CA ASN A 347 0.92 0.34 -22.07
C ASN A 347 1.72 1.58 -21.62
N ARG A 348 1.85 2.57 -22.51
CA ARG A 348 2.48 3.86 -22.21
C ARG A 348 1.71 4.64 -21.15
N PHE A 349 0.37 4.64 -21.21
CA PHE A 349 -0.48 5.23 -20.18
C PHE A 349 -0.32 4.56 -18.82
N ILE A 350 -0.26 3.22 -18.77
CA ILE A 350 -0.05 2.45 -17.54
C ILE A 350 1.27 2.85 -16.89
N HIS A 351 2.38 2.81 -17.63
CA HIS A 351 3.72 2.98 -17.05
C HIS A 351 4.11 4.45 -16.84
N LYS A 352 3.76 5.36 -17.77
CA LYS A 352 4.23 6.75 -17.73
C LYS A 352 3.26 7.72 -17.04
N TYR A 353 1.96 7.43 -17.05
CA TYR A 353 0.96 8.35 -16.50
C TYR A 353 0.34 7.83 -15.19
N LEU A 354 -0.19 6.61 -15.22
CA LEU A 354 -0.95 6.06 -14.10
C LEU A 354 -0.05 5.48 -12.99
N GLY A 355 1.00 4.76 -13.38
CA GLY A 355 1.87 4.04 -12.46
C GLY A 355 1.17 2.90 -11.71
N THR A 356 1.92 2.18 -10.88
CA THR A 356 1.39 1.06 -10.10
C THR A 356 0.37 1.51 -9.06
N ASP A 357 0.60 2.65 -8.39
CA ASP A 357 -0.31 3.18 -7.37
C ASP A 357 -1.65 3.67 -7.96
N GLY A 358 -1.62 4.34 -9.11
CA GLY A 358 -2.85 4.75 -9.79
C GLY A 358 -3.68 3.55 -10.24
N LEU A 359 -3.01 2.52 -10.78
CA LEU A 359 -3.68 1.28 -11.19
C LEU A 359 -4.25 0.53 -9.98
N PHE A 360 -3.51 0.49 -8.87
CA PHE A 360 -4.00 -0.08 -7.61
C PHE A 360 -5.29 0.61 -7.17
N VAL A 361 -5.33 1.95 -7.15
CA VAL A 361 -6.52 2.69 -6.76
C VAL A 361 -7.70 2.46 -7.71
N LEU A 362 -7.46 2.43 -9.02
CA LEU A 362 -8.52 2.12 -9.99
C LEU A 362 -9.08 0.71 -9.82
N ARG A 363 -8.23 -0.29 -9.56
CA ARG A 363 -8.69 -1.65 -9.26
C ARG A 363 -9.46 -1.72 -7.94
N MET A 364 -9.04 -0.99 -6.93
CA MET A 364 -9.79 -0.90 -5.66
C MET A 364 -11.16 -0.28 -5.88
N ILE A 365 -11.26 0.80 -6.67
CA ILE A 365 -12.55 1.41 -7.04
C ILE A 365 -13.42 0.40 -7.80
N ALA A 366 -12.86 -0.33 -8.77
CA ALA A 366 -13.58 -1.32 -9.58
C ALA A 366 -14.20 -2.47 -8.76
N ILE A 367 -13.62 -2.82 -7.60
CA ILE A 367 -14.12 -3.87 -6.71
C ILE A 367 -15.31 -3.37 -5.86
N HIS A 368 -15.37 -2.07 -5.59
CA HIS A 368 -16.27 -1.49 -4.59
C HIS A 368 -17.31 -0.50 -5.17
N ALA A 369 -17.13 -0.04 -6.40
CA ALA A 369 -18.03 0.83 -7.12
C ALA A 369 -18.56 0.13 -8.38
N ASP A 370 -19.62 0.68 -8.95
CA ASP A 370 -20.23 0.12 -10.15
C ASP A 370 -19.26 0.16 -11.34
N VAL A 371 -19.38 -0.82 -12.23
CA VAL A 371 -18.56 -0.93 -13.45
C VAL A 371 -18.67 0.34 -14.29
N VAL A 372 -19.88 0.90 -14.43
CA VAL A 372 -20.14 2.14 -15.19
C VAL A 372 -19.42 3.35 -14.61
N PHE A 373 -19.36 3.47 -13.28
CA PHE A 373 -18.61 4.55 -12.63
C PHE A 373 -17.10 4.43 -12.94
N THR A 374 -16.60 3.19 -12.88
CA THR A 374 -15.17 2.91 -13.11
C THR A 374 -14.78 3.17 -14.56
N THR A 375 -15.61 2.78 -15.53
CA THR A 375 -15.35 3.05 -16.96
C THR A 375 -15.36 4.54 -17.28
N GLU A 376 -16.32 5.31 -16.76
CA GLU A 376 -16.38 6.77 -16.92
C GLU A 376 -15.14 7.45 -16.32
N LEU A 377 -14.69 7.01 -15.14
CA LEU A 377 -13.48 7.54 -14.50
C LEU A 377 -12.21 7.22 -15.29
N ILE A 378 -12.06 5.97 -15.76
CA ILE A 378 -10.92 5.57 -16.60
C ILE A 378 -10.91 6.40 -17.89
N LEU A 379 -12.07 6.59 -18.52
CA LEU A 379 -12.20 7.40 -19.73
C LEU A 379 -11.80 8.86 -19.49
N SER A 380 -12.22 9.48 -18.38
CA SER A 380 -11.84 10.85 -18.03
C SER A 380 -10.32 11.00 -17.84
N LEU A 381 -9.68 10.03 -17.17
CA LEU A 381 -8.23 9.99 -17.00
C LEU A 381 -7.49 9.77 -18.32
N TRP A 382 -8.04 8.92 -19.19
CA TRP A 382 -7.50 8.61 -20.50
C TRP A 382 -7.55 9.81 -21.45
N LYS A 383 -8.69 10.52 -21.53
CA LYS A 383 -8.82 11.78 -22.30
C LYS A 383 -7.80 12.82 -21.84
N SER A 384 -7.62 12.93 -20.52
CA SER A 384 -6.65 13.85 -19.94
C SER A 384 -5.20 13.47 -20.30
N TYR A 385 -4.88 12.18 -20.30
CA TYR A 385 -3.58 11.70 -20.76
C TYR A 385 -3.34 11.96 -22.25
N TYR A 386 -4.32 11.66 -23.11
CA TYR A 386 -4.20 11.86 -24.54
C TYR A 386 -3.95 13.34 -24.90
N ALA A 387 -4.67 14.27 -24.26
CA ALA A 387 -4.44 15.71 -24.44
C ALA A 387 -3.00 16.12 -24.07
N ILE A 388 -2.45 15.53 -23.00
CA ILE A 388 -1.06 15.77 -22.60
C ILE A 388 -0.07 15.17 -23.61
N GLU A 389 -0.36 13.99 -24.17
CA GLU A 389 0.50 13.35 -25.17
C GLU A 389 0.51 14.12 -26.49
N GLU A 390 -0.63 14.62 -26.95
CA GLU A 390 -0.72 15.48 -28.13
C GLU A 390 0.09 16.77 -27.96
N GLN A 391 -0.02 17.42 -26.79
CA GLN A 391 0.79 18.61 -26.49
C GLN A 391 2.29 18.30 -26.51
N ARG A 392 2.71 17.12 -26.03
CA ARG A 392 4.11 16.68 -26.12
C ARG A 392 4.55 16.42 -27.56
N LYS A 393 3.73 15.72 -28.35
CA LYS A 393 4.03 15.48 -29.78
C LYS A 393 4.12 16.80 -30.55
N ALA A 394 3.22 17.74 -30.28
CA ALA A 394 3.25 19.08 -30.85
C ALA A 394 4.51 19.85 -30.46
N MET A 395 4.91 19.81 -29.19
CA MET A 395 6.13 20.47 -28.71
C MET A 395 7.40 19.84 -29.30
N LYS A 396 7.48 18.50 -29.41
CA LYS A 396 8.60 17.82 -30.08
C LYS A 396 8.68 18.19 -31.55
N ARG A 397 7.54 18.23 -32.25
CA ARG A 397 7.47 18.69 -33.64
C ARG A 397 7.95 20.13 -33.78
N TRP A 398 7.51 21.02 -32.89
CA TRP A 398 7.99 22.40 -32.85
C TRP A 398 9.49 22.50 -32.59
N THR A 399 10.03 21.70 -31.66
CA THR A 399 11.48 21.68 -31.34
C THR A 399 12.32 21.25 -32.53
N ASN A 400 11.83 20.32 -33.36
CA ASN A 400 12.53 19.89 -34.57
C ASN A 400 12.48 20.93 -35.70
N VAL A 401 11.40 21.71 -35.77
CA VAL A 401 11.19 22.73 -36.82
C VAL A 401 11.82 24.08 -36.45
N TRP A 402 11.91 24.40 -35.16
CA TRP A 402 12.39 25.68 -34.65
C TRP A 402 13.77 26.08 -35.18
N PRO A 403 14.80 25.20 -35.22
CA PRO A 403 16.12 25.56 -35.74
C PRO A 403 16.11 25.93 -37.22
N GLN A 404 15.22 25.33 -38.02
CA GLN A 404 15.08 25.68 -39.43
C GLN A 404 14.39 27.03 -39.60
N HIS A 405 13.42 27.32 -38.75
CA HIS A 405 12.73 28.61 -38.76
C HIS A 405 13.66 29.74 -38.30
N GLU A 406 14.50 29.49 -37.30
CA GLU A 406 15.52 30.42 -36.82
C GLU A 406 16.51 30.79 -37.93
N LYS A 407 17.06 29.79 -38.64
CA LYS A 407 17.94 30.04 -39.80
C LYS A 407 17.27 30.83 -40.92
N ARG A 408 16.01 30.52 -41.25
CA ARG A 408 15.27 31.31 -42.26
C ARG A 408 15.05 32.75 -41.81
N LEU A 409 14.82 32.97 -40.51
CA LEU A 409 14.67 34.30 -39.95
C LEU A 409 15.99 35.08 -40.03
N GLU A 410 17.10 34.44 -39.68
CA GLU A 410 18.46 35.02 -39.79
C GLU A 410 18.81 35.38 -41.24
N GLU A 411 18.53 34.49 -42.19
CA GLU A 411 18.75 34.73 -43.63
C GLU A 411 17.87 35.87 -44.17
N ALA A 412 16.61 35.95 -43.74
CA ALA A 412 15.71 37.04 -44.13
C ALA A 412 16.18 38.39 -43.57
N LEU A 413 16.61 38.42 -42.30
CA LEU A 413 17.19 39.60 -41.67
C LEU A 413 18.47 40.06 -42.37
N LEU A 414 19.35 39.14 -42.77
CA LEU A 414 20.56 39.45 -43.54
C LEU A 414 20.21 40.08 -44.90
N LYS A 415 19.20 39.54 -45.60
CA LYS A 415 18.73 40.10 -46.88
C LYS A 415 18.10 41.48 -46.72
N GLU A 416 17.31 41.72 -45.67
CA GLU A 416 16.78 43.06 -45.41
C GLU A 416 17.90 44.05 -45.07
N MET A 417 18.91 43.63 -44.29
CA MET A 417 20.08 44.47 -44.03
C MET A 417 20.87 44.79 -45.31
N GLU A 418 21.02 43.82 -46.21
CA GLU A 418 21.68 44.01 -47.50
C GLU A 418 20.88 44.94 -48.41
N GLN A 419 19.55 44.81 -48.48
CA GLN A 419 18.68 45.71 -49.22
C GLN A 419 18.68 47.14 -48.66
N VAL A 420 18.73 47.29 -47.33
CA VAL A 420 18.84 48.61 -46.69
C VAL A 420 20.21 49.23 -46.95
N ALA A 421 21.28 48.43 -46.95
CA ALA A 421 22.62 48.90 -47.32
C ALA A 421 22.68 49.33 -48.79
N GLU A 422 22.11 48.54 -49.70
CA GLU A 422 22.06 48.87 -51.13
C GLU A 422 21.17 50.09 -51.40
N ALA A 423 20.05 50.26 -50.70
CA ALA A 423 19.23 51.47 -50.76
C ALA A 423 19.96 52.70 -50.19
N ALA A 424 20.78 52.54 -49.15
CA ALA A 424 21.63 53.60 -48.62
C ALA A 424 22.76 53.98 -49.59
N ASP A 425 23.37 53.00 -50.26
CA ASP A 425 24.39 53.23 -51.28
C ASP A 425 23.79 53.89 -52.53
N ILE A 426 22.59 53.48 -52.98
CA ILE A 426 21.86 54.15 -54.07
C ILE A 426 21.44 55.57 -53.68
N ALA A 427 21.04 55.81 -52.42
CA ALA A 427 20.79 57.15 -51.91
C ALA A 427 22.06 58.01 -51.92
N SER A 428 23.22 57.45 -51.58
CA SER A 428 24.52 58.13 -51.65
C SER A 428 24.94 58.43 -53.10
N ILE A 429 24.65 57.53 -54.05
CA ILE A 429 24.91 57.73 -55.50
C ILE A 429 23.95 58.76 -56.09
N SER A 430 22.68 58.80 -55.65
CA SER A 430 21.70 59.82 -56.04
C SER A 430 22.03 61.21 -55.47
N SER A 431 22.72 61.28 -54.33
CA SER A 431 23.26 62.52 -53.77
C SER A 431 24.50 63.05 -54.51
N SER A 432 25.14 62.21 -55.34
CA SER A 432 26.26 62.60 -56.21
C SER A 432 25.81 63.08 -57.61
N ARG A 433 24.50 62.96 -57.94
CA ARG A 433 23.89 63.54 -59.15
C ARG A 433 22.71 64.45 -58.79
N LYS A 434 23.00 65.51 -58.01
CA LYS A 434 22.32 66.82 -58.09
C LYS A 434 23.02 67.79 -57.16
N GLY A 435 24.15 68.32 -57.65
CA GLY A 435 24.57 69.66 -57.26
C GLY A 435 23.65 70.69 -57.90
N SER A 436 23.12 71.59 -57.07
CA SER A 436 22.34 72.79 -57.41
C SER A 436 20.82 72.64 -57.57
N GLN A 437 20.11 72.58 -56.43
CA GLN A 437 19.31 73.69 -55.89
C GLN A 437 18.55 73.17 -54.65
N VAL A 438 18.86 73.72 -53.48
CA VAL A 438 18.25 73.34 -52.20
C VAL A 438 17.54 74.55 -51.60
N SER A 439 16.26 74.33 -51.28
CA SER A 439 15.47 74.85 -50.15
C SER A 439 14.08 75.23 -50.65
N LYS A 440 12.95 74.80 -50.11
CA LYS A 440 12.59 74.09 -48.87
C LYS A 440 11.08 73.84 -49.00
N ALA A 441 10.58 72.64 -48.72
CA ALA A 441 9.24 72.45 -48.16
C ALA A 441 9.06 70.99 -47.73
N ILE A 442 9.07 70.75 -46.40
CA ILE A 442 8.32 69.65 -45.81
C ILE A 442 7.63 70.21 -44.55
N PRO A 443 6.30 70.08 -44.43
CA PRO A 443 5.58 70.28 -43.18
C PRO A 443 5.45 68.96 -42.38
N THR A 444 5.81 69.06 -41.09
CA THR A 444 5.22 68.49 -39.86
C THR A 444 4.34 67.23 -39.90
N ALA A 445 4.72 66.18 -39.13
CA ALA A 445 4.19 65.80 -37.79
C ALA A 445 4.49 64.30 -37.46
N PRO A 446 4.38 63.81 -36.20
CA PRO A 446 5.00 64.31 -34.97
C PRO A 446 5.68 63.20 -34.09
N LEU A 447 6.67 63.67 -33.31
CA LEU A 447 7.07 63.33 -31.92
C LEU A 447 7.00 61.86 -31.40
N PHE A 448 8.17 61.33 -31.03
CA PHE A 448 8.53 61.21 -29.62
C PHE A 448 10.02 61.59 -29.43
N SER A 449 10.27 62.24 -28.31
CA SER A 449 11.30 63.25 -28.05
C SER A 449 12.70 62.74 -27.71
N ASN A 450 13.70 63.42 -28.29
CA ASN A 450 14.99 63.87 -27.76
C ASN A 450 15.61 63.17 -26.54
N GLU A 451 16.85 62.68 -26.73
CA GLU A 451 18.01 63.29 -26.08
C GLU A 451 19.28 63.11 -26.93
N SER A 452 20.06 64.19 -27.04
CA SER A 452 21.24 64.31 -27.89
C SER A 452 22.45 63.59 -27.31
N PHE A 453 23.30 63.00 -28.16
CA PHE A 453 24.75 63.28 -28.14
C PHE A 453 25.45 62.66 -29.36
N LYS A 454 26.20 63.51 -30.08
CA LYS A 454 27.40 63.32 -30.93
C LYS A 454 27.71 61.86 -31.35
N GLY A 455 27.75 61.53 -32.65
CA GLY A 455 28.73 62.10 -33.58
C GLY A 455 30.12 61.55 -33.23
N ASP A 456 30.59 60.58 -34.02
CA ASP A 456 31.87 59.86 -33.90
C ASP A 456 31.90 58.61 -33.00
N VAL A 457 31.34 57.47 -33.44
CA VAL A 457 32.09 56.18 -33.34
C VAL A 457 31.58 55.11 -34.34
N VAL A 458 31.50 55.42 -35.64
CA VAL A 458 31.26 54.38 -36.68
C VAL A 458 32.42 53.37 -36.79
N ALA A 459 33.57 53.64 -36.16
CA ALA A 459 34.71 52.73 -36.09
C ALA A 459 34.73 51.77 -34.86
N SER A 460 33.73 51.82 -33.96
CA SER A 460 33.65 50.90 -32.80
C SER A 460 32.57 49.83 -32.89
N ALA A 461 31.66 49.94 -33.86
CA ALA A 461 30.60 48.94 -34.09
C ALA A 461 31.13 47.61 -34.66
N ILE A 462 32.32 47.62 -35.29
CA ILE A 462 32.95 46.41 -35.86
C ILE A 462 33.77 45.63 -34.81
N ARG A 463 34.06 46.20 -33.63
CA ARG A 463 34.85 45.54 -32.56
C ARG A 463 34.05 45.09 -31.32
N ARG A 464 32.72 45.28 -31.29
CA ARG A 464 31.80 44.74 -30.26
C ARG A 464 30.92 43.59 -30.76
N ALA A 465 31.21 43.04 -31.95
CA ALA A 465 30.59 41.81 -32.44
C ALA A 465 31.12 40.55 -31.74
N SER A 466 32.09 40.67 -30.83
CA SER A 466 32.46 39.63 -29.88
C SER A 466 32.17 40.11 -28.45
N VAL A 467 31.40 39.30 -27.71
CA VAL A 467 31.08 39.44 -26.27
C VAL A 467 29.90 40.35 -25.92
N GLY A 468 28.73 39.74 -25.65
CA GLY A 468 27.87 40.18 -24.53
C GLY A 468 26.36 40.34 -24.77
N SER A 469 25.61 39.28 -24.40
CA SER A 469 24.25 39.28 -23.81
C SER A 469 23.02 39.29 -24.74
N PRO A 470 22.20 38.21 -24.78
CA PRO A 470 20.96 38.16 -25.55
C PRO A 470 19.81 38.88 -24.83
N ILE A 471 19.07 39.68 -25.61
CA ILE A 471 17.81 40.32 -25.24
C ILE A 471 16.78 39.22 -24.91
N LYS A 472 16.40 39.12 -23.63
CA LYS A 472 15.31 38.24 -23.17
C LYS A 472 13.97 38.80 -23.65
N TYR A 473 13.39 38.20 -24.68
CA TYR A 473 11.93 38.21 -24.84
C TYR A 473 11.33 37.59 -23.57
N ARG A 474 10.34 38.26 -22.97
CA ARG A 474 9.61 37.77 -21.79
C ARG A 474 8.78 36.54 -22.21
N ARG A 475 9.42 35.37 -22.16
CA ARG A 475 8.82 34.05 -22.38
C ARG A 475 7.71 33.85 -21.34
N ASN A 476 6.51 33.48 -21.80
CA ASN A 476 5.36 33.28 -20.92
C ASN A 476 5.70 32.23 -19.84
N ARG A 477 5.41 32.54 -18.56
CA ARG A 477 5.73 31.67 -17.40
C ARG A 477 5.08 30.29 -17.49
N SER A 478 3.98 30.17 -18.23
CA SER A 478 3.30 28.92 -18.57
C SER A 478 4.07 28.06 -19.58
N LEU A 479 4.76 28.67 -20.55
CA LEU A 479 5.61 27.98 -21.53
C LEU A 479 6.94 27.51 -20.91
N GLU A 480 7.54 28.29 -20.01
CA GLU A 480 8.72 27.82 -19.25
C GLU A 480 8.39 26.62 -18.37
N ASN A 481 7.21 26.61 -17.72
CA ASN A 481 6.78 25.44 -16.94
C ASN A 481 6.57 24.21 -17.83
N LEU A 482 6.03 24.37 -19.04
CA LEU A 482 5.81 23.28 -20.00
C LEU A 482 7.13 22.79 -20.66
N GLU A 483 8.07 23.69 -20.98
CA GLU A 483 9.42 23.32 -21.47
C GLU A 483 10.25 22.61 -20.39
N THR A 484 10.15 23.07 -19.15
CA THR A 484 10.78 22.40 -17.99
C THR A 484 10.13 21.04 -17.75
N GLU A 485 8.81 20.92 -17.97
CA GLU A 485 8.09 19.63 -17.92
C GLU A 485 8.44 18.69 -19.08
N SER A 486 8.77 19.21 -20.28
CA SER A 486 9.22 18.43 -21.44
C SER A 486 10.67 17.97 -21.29
N LYS A 487 11.59 18.85 -20.85
CA LYS A 487 12.99 18.49 -20.62
C LYS A 487 13.16 17.46 -19.50
N ASN A 488 12.41 17.61 -18.40
CA ASN A 488 12.37 16.59 -17.34
C ASN A 488 11.66 15.29 -17.76
N PHE A 489 10.92 15.29 -18.86
CA PHE A 489 10.32 14.09 -19.43
C PHE A 489 11.31 13.35 -20.35
N ASP A 490 12.13 14.07 -21.12
CA ASP A 490 13.13 13.48 -22.02
C ASP A 490 14.34 12.88 -21.27
N GLU A 491 14.85 13.54 -20.20
CA GLU A 491 15.90 12.96 -19.33
C GLU A 491 15.47 11.64 -18.67
N SER A 492 14.17 11.46 -18.41
CA SER A 492 13.65 10.22 -17.84
C SER A 492 13.44 9.08 -18.85
N SER A 493 13.49 9.38 -20.15
CA SER A 493 13.40 8.38 -21.22
C SER A 493 14.76 7.91 -21.73
N GLU A 494 15.80 8.76 -21.68
CA GLU A 494 17.15 8.36 -22.08
C GLU A 494 17.78 7.39 -21.05
N ASP A 495 17.48 7.57 -19.76
CA ASP A 495 18.00 6.69 -18.67
C ASP A 495 17.48 5.22 -18.75
N GLU A 496 16.34 4.92 -19.40
CA GLU A 496 15.81 3.54 -19.51
C GLU A 496 16.17 2.82 -20.83
N ASP A 497 16.51 3.56 -21.90
CA ASP A 497 16.90 2.99 -23.19
C ASP A 497 18.40 2.62 -23.25
N ASP A 498 19.26 3.25 -22.44
CA ASP A 498 20.69 2.93 -22.38
C ASP A 498 21.00 1.60 -21.64
N ASP A 499 20.16 1.19 -20.69
CA ASP A 499 20.31 -0.10 -19.98
C ASP A 499 19.96 -1.32 -20.88
N LYS A 500 19.11 -1.14 -21.90
CA LYS A 500 18.82 -2.21 -22.90
C LYS A 500 19.82 -2.29 -24.04
N LYS A 501 20.59 -1.23 -24.30
CA LYS A 501 21.64 -1.21 -25.33
C LYS A 501 22.97 -1.76 -24.83
N THR A 502 23.30 -1.59 -23.55
CA THR A 502 24.55 -2.10 -22.95
C THR A 502 24.57 -3.63 -22.82
N GLU A 503 23.41 -4.29 -22.65
CA GLU A 503 23.35 -5.76 -22.54
C GLU A 503 23.46 -6.50 -23.88
N LYS A 504 23.11 -5.86 -25.01
CA LYS A 504 23.23 -6.44 -26.36
C LYS A 504 24.60 -6.21 -27.03
N THR A 505 25.38 -5.26 -26.55
CA THR A 505 26.70 -4.92 -27.14
C THR A 505 27.86 -5.71 -26.53
N ASN A 506 27.67 -6.30 -25.34
CA ASN A 506 28.69 -7.11 -24.65
C ASN A 506 28.72 -8.60 -25.03
N ARG A 507 27.90 -9.05 -26.00
CA ARG A 507 27.89 -10.45 -26.48
C ARG A 507 28.49 -10.68 -27.88
N SER A 508 28.96 -9.64 -28.56
CA SER A 508 29.49 -9.74 -29.93
C SER A 508 30.94 -9.25 -30.11
N LEU A 509 31.61 -8.82 -29.05
CA LEU A 509 33.00 -8.32 -29.09
C LEU A 509 33.87 -9.01 -28.03
N SER A 510 34.04 -10.32 -28.16
CA SER A 510 35.02 -11.10 -27.41
C SER A 510 35.37 -12.36 -28.20
N LEU A 511 36.13 -12.21 -29.29
CA LEU A 511 37.02 -13.23 -29.89
C LEU A 511 37.51 -12.74 -31.26
N ALA A 512 38.34 -11.69 -31.26
CA ALA A 512 39.19 -11.36 -32.41
C ALA A 512 40.44 -10.59 -31.91
N GLY A 513 41.52 -11.33 -31.71
CA GLY A 513 42.85 -10.98 -32.23
C GLY A 513 43.65 -9.80 -31.64
N TYR A 514 44.79 -10.19 -31.05
CA TYR A 514 46.13 -9.60 -31.21
C TYR A 514 46.55 -8.37 -30.37
N THR A 515 47.42 -8.68 -29.38
CA THR A 515 48.85 -8.30 -29.31
C THR A 515 49.26 -6.95 -29.89
N ILE A 516 49.84 -6.06 -29.05
CA ILE A 516 51.18 -5.42 -29.18
C ILE A 516 51.38 -4.34 -28.09
N LEU A 517 52.47 -4.51 -27.31
CA LEU A 517 53.38 -3.56 -26.62
C LEU A 517 52.97 -2.06 -26.63
N LYS A 518 53.14 -1.26 -25.56
CA LYS A 518 54.43 -0.79 -25.00
C LYS A 518 54.17 0.25 -23.89
N LYS A 519 55.02 0.17 -22.86
CA LYS A 519 55.37 1.16 -21.80
C LYS A 519 54.42 1.40 -20.65
#